data_AF-A0A9P0PJ23-F1
#
_entry.id   AF-A0A9P0PJ23-F1
#
_cell.length_a   1.000
_cell.length_b   1.000
_cell.length_c   1.000
_cell.angle_alpha   90.00
_cell.angle_beta   90.00
_cell.angle_gamma   90.00
#
_symmetry.space_group_name_H-M   'P 1'
#
loop_
_entity.id
_entity.type
_entity.pdbx_description
1 polymer ?
#
loop_
_entity_poly.entity_id
_entity_poly.type
_entity_poly.pdbx_seq_one_letter_code
_entity_poly.pdbx_strand_id
1 'polypeptide(L)'
;MAFRAVLLILGLSAIASGSPKKYTHYYWRDYTGEVPCDAVVGGHDELNRTTYIGQGVALNNDYYTFSPLTIIEGDAVQRAPLWGYGMPVVQTRKSLEDDSTSTSSADLLISNQ
;
A
#
# COMPACT_ATOMS: atom_id res chain seq x y z
N MET A 1 41.86 -37.49 20.82
CA MET A 1 41.23 -36.25 21.34
C MET A 1 41.06 -35.23 20.21
N ALA A 2 40.20 -35.48 19.21
CA ALA A 2 40.10 -34.59 18.04
C ALA A 2 38.70 -34.52 17.39
N PHE A 3 37.66 -35.08 18.02
CA PHE A 3 36.31 -35.15 17.41
C PHE A 3 35.27 -34.22 18.05
N ARG A 4 35.61 -33.55 19.17
CA ARG A 4 34.67 -32.65 19.87
C ARG A 4 34.76 -31.18 19.42
N ALA A 5 35.81 -30.79 18.70
CA ALA A 5 36.01 -29.41 18.26
C ALA A 5 35.26 -29.07 16.95
N VAL A 6 34.92 -30.05 16.12
CA VAL A 6 34.31 -29.82 14.80
C VAL A 6 32.83 -29.43 14.89
N LEU A 7 32.12 -29.91 15.92
CA LEU A 7 30.70 -29.58 16.13
C LEU A 7 30.47 -28.13 16.60
N LEU A 8 31.49 -27.46 17.16
CA LEU A 8 31.41 -26.06 17.54
C LEU A 8 31.51 -25.10 16.35
N ILE A 9 32.18 -25.49 15.27
CA ILE A 9 32.34 -24.65 14.06
C ILE A 9 31.12 -24.78 13.13
N LEU A 10 30.42 -25.92 13.13
CA LEU A 10 29.19 -26.12 12.35
C LEU A 10 27.91 -25.66 13.08
N GLY A 11 27.98 -25.38 14.39
CA GLY A 11 26.85 -24.88 15.17
C GLY A 11 26.54 -23.39 15.02
N LEU A 12 27.43 -22.60 14.40
CA LEU A 12 27.27 -21.15 14.25
C LEU A 12 26.68 -20.67 12.91
N SER A 13 26.55 -21.54 11.90
CA SER A 13 26.10 -21.11 10.57
C SER A 13 24.58 -21.08 10.36
N ALA A 14 23.79 -21.48 11.37
CA ALA A 14 22.34 -21.57 11.25
C ALA A 14 21.56 -20.38 11.82
N ILE A 15 22.20 -19.23 11.99
CA ILE A 15 21.47 -17.95 12.14
C ILE A 15 21.69 -17.16 10.85
N ALA A 16 21.27 -17.74 9.73
CA ALA A 16 20.94 -16.95 8.57
C ALA A 16 19.70 -16.14 8.96
N SER A 17 19.93 -14.96 9.52
CA SER A 17 18.91 -13.95 9.80
C SER A 17 18.16 -13.66 8.50
N GLY A 18 17.08 -14.40 8.26
CA GLY A 18 16.09 -14.01 7.28
C GLY A 18 15.53 -12.69 7.77
N SER A 19 15.97 -11.58 7.19
CA SER A 19 15.31 -10.30 7.39
C SER A 19 13.84 -10.52 7.06
N PRO A 20 12.90 -10.36 8.02
CA PRO A 20 11.50 -10.45 7.68
C PRO A 20 11.27 -9.42 6.58
N LYS A 21 10.84 -9.88 5.39
CA LYS A 21 10.39 -8.95 4.37
C LYS A 21 9.24 -8.18 5.01
N LYS A 22 9.47 -6.89 5.30
CA LYS A 22 8.43 -5.99 5.79
C LYS A 22 7.44 -5.87 4.63
N TYR A 23 6.43 -6.73 4.64
CA TYR A 23 5.29 -6.56 3.75
C TYR A 23 4.55 -5.35 4.30
N THR A 24 4.71 -4.20 3.66
CA THR A 24 3.82 -3.08 3.93
C THR A 24 2.42 -3.55 3.58
N HIS A 25 1.54 -3.58 4.58
CA HIS A 25 0.20 -4.11 4.41
C HIS A 25 -0.65 -2.99 3.82
N TYR A 26 -0.97 -3.09 2.54
CA TYR A 26 -1.88 -2.13 1.91
C TYR A 26 -3.28 -2.72 1.84
N TYR A 27 -4.27 -1.89 2.11
CA TYR A 27 -5.68 -2.28 1.97
C TYR A 27 -6.46 -1.17 1.26
N TRP A 28 -7.65 -1.53 0.77
CA TRP A 28 -8.53 -0.59 0.10
C TRP A 28 -9.71 -0.22 1.02
N ARG A 29 -9.84 1.03 1.43
CA ARG A 29 -10.99 1.57 2.19
C ARG A 29 -11.95 2.33 1.28
N ASP A 30 -13.24 2.29 1.61
CA ASP A 30 -14.25 3.04 0.86
C ASP A 30 -13.98 4.55 0.93
N TYR A 31 -14.03 5.23 -0.23
CA TYR A 31 -13.81 6.67 -0.30
C TYR A 31 -15.11 7.43 -0.03
N THR A 32 -15.13 8.24 1.04
CA THR A 32 -16.32 8.98 1.49
C THR A 32 -16.35 10.44 1.04
N GLY A 33 -15.36 10.88 0.25
CA GLY A 33 -15.18 12.28 -0.13
C GLY A 33 -14.06 12.99 0.63
N GLU A 34 -13.55 12.36 1.69
CA GLU A 34 -12.38 12.81 2.45
C GLU A 34 -11.24 11.80 2.27
N VAL A 35 -10.01 12.30 2.19
CA VAL A 35 -8.81 11.46 2.09
C VAL A 35 -8.42 11.02 3.51
N PRO A 36 -8.35 9.71 3.80
CA PRO A 36 -7.95 9.24 5.12
C PRO A 36 -6.46 9.53 5.40
N CYS A 37 -6.10 9.71 6.67
CA CYS A 37 -4.73 10.11 7.04
C CYS A 37 -3.65 9.05 6.72
N ASP A 38 -4.06 7.80 6.56
CA ASP A 38 -3.23 6.67 6.17
C ASP A 38 -3.25 6.39 4.65
N ALA A 39 -3.85 7.28 3.84
CA ALA A 39 -3.89 7.14 2.38
C ALA A 39 -2.47 7.18 1.78
N VAL A 40 -2.24 6.28 0.81
CA VAL A 40 -0.98 6.19 0.09
C VAL A 40 -0.87 7.34 -0.91
N VAL A 41 0.19 8.13 -0.74
CA VAL A 41 0.57 9.20 -1.66
C VAL A 41 0.98 8.59 -3.00
N GLY A 42 0.26 8.97 -4.07
CA GLY A 42 0.54 8.58 -5.45
C GLY A 42 1.47 9.55 -6.19
N GLY A 43 1.58 10.79 -5.71
CA GLY A 43 2.46 11.80 -6.31
C GLY A 43 2.01 13.24 -6.02
N HIS A 44 2.29 14.13 -6.97
CA HIS A 44 1.87 15.52 -6.95
C HIS A 44 1.33 15.92 -8.33
N ASP A 45 0.35 16.81 -8.37
CA ASP A 45 -0.19 17.36 -9.62
C ASP A 45 0.64 18.55 -10.16
N GLU A 46 0.20 19.16 -11.25
CA GLU A 46 0.87 20.31 -11.88
C GLU A 46 0.92 21.57 -10.98
N LEU A 47 0.06 21.64 -9.97
CA LEU A 47 0.01 22.70 -8.96
C LEU A 47 0.79 22.33 -7.69
N ASN A 48 1.52 21.21 -7.72
CA ASN A 48 2.25 20.64 -6.59
C ASN A 48 1.35 20.27 -5.40
N ARG A 49 0.06 20.01 -5.63
CA ARG A 49 -0.85 19.44 -4.63
C ARG A 49 -0.58 17.95 -4.51
N THR A 50 -0.57 17.43 -3.28
CA THR A 50 -0.43 15.99 -3.04
C THR A 50 -1.59 15.22 -3.64
N THR A 51 -1.29 14.09 -4.26
CA THR A 51 -2.28 13.21 -4.86
C THR A 51 -2.18 11.80 -4.27
N TYR A 52 -3.30 11.09 -4.27
CA TYR A 52 -3.42 9.78 -3.61
C TYR A 52 -3.89 8.72 -4.60
N ILE A 53 -3.63 7.46 -4.25
CA ILE A 53 -4.04 6.32 -5.07
C ILE A 53 -5.48 5.94 -4.72
N GLY A 54 -6.32 5.85 -5.75
CA GLY A 54 -7.69 5.38 -5.64
C GLY A 54 -8.08 4.41 -6.75
N GLN A 55 -9.28 3.88 -6.65
CA GLN A 55 -9.94 3.12 -7.70
C GLN A 55 -11.45 3.36 -7.70
N GLY A 56 -12.04 3.30 -8.88
CA GLY A 56 -13.46 3.59 -9.06
C GLY A 56 -14.01 3.04 -10.35
N VAL A 57 -15.31 3.26 -10.54
CA VAL A 57 -15.99 2.90 -11.77
C VAL A 57 -16.16 4.15 -12.62
N ALA A 58 -15.49 4.17 -13.76
CA ALA A 58 -15.67 5.19 -14.78
C ALA A 58 -16.64 4.68 -15.86
N LEU A 59 -17.39 5.60 -16.45
CA LEU A 59 -18.37 5.31 -17.50
C LEU A 59 -17.92 5.97 -18.80
N ASN A 60 -17.90 5.20 -19.89
CA ASN A 60 -17.70 5.73 -21.24
C ASN A 60 -18.66 5.02 -22.20
N ASN A 61 -19.54 5.77 -22.88
CA ASN A 61 -20.44 5.26 -23.92
C ASN A 61 -21.10 3.92 -23.53
N ASP A 62 -21.73 3.89 -22.35
CA ASP A 62 -22.42 2.74 -21.75
C ASP A 62 -21.54 1.61 -21.18
N TYR A 63 -20.22 1.70 -21.26
CA TYR A 63 -19.31 0.74 -20.66
C TYR A 63 -18.83 1.20 -19.28
N TYR A 64 -19.15 0.39 -18.27
CA TYR A 64 -18.59 0.51 -16.93
C TYR A 64 -17.20 -0.13 -16.89
N THR A 65 -16.20 0.66 -16.53
CA THR A 65 -14.82 0.17 -16.36
C THR A 65 -14.34 0.45 -14.96
N PHE A 66 -13.84 -0.59 -14.30
CA PHE A 66 -13.09 -0.45 -13.07
C PHE A 66 -11.67 0.00 -13.40
N SER A 67 -11.26 1.14 -12.85
CA SER A 67 -10.00 1.76 -13.22
C SER A 67 -9.31 2.37 -12.00
N PRO A 68 -7.97 2.29 -11.90
CA PRO A 68 -7.23 3.12 -10.97
C PRO A 68 -7.48 4.60 -11.29
N LEU A 69 -7.44 5.44 -10.26
CA LEU A 69 -7.61 6.88 -10.38
C LEU A 69 -6.67 7.60 -9.42
N THR A 70 -6.43 8.86 -9.72
CA THR A 70 -5.75 9.78 -8.82
C THR A 70 -6.80 10.51 -8.01
N ILE A 71 -6.68 10.49 -6.68
CA ILE A 71 -7.51 11.29 -5.78
C ILE A 71 -6.77 12.59 -5.51
N ILE A 72 -7.45 13.70 -5.74
CA ILE A 72 -7.00 15.04 -5.33
C ILE A 72 -7.95 15.54 -4.25
N GLU A 73 -7.39 15.92 -3.10
CA GLU A 73 -8.18 16.43 -1.98
C GLU A 73 -8.89 17.73 -2.36
N GLY A 74 -10.17 17.83 -1.98
CA GLY A 74 -11.03 18.98 -2.31
C GLY A 74 -11.61 18.97 -3.73
N ASP A 75 -11.14 18.10 -4.63
CA ASP A 75 -11.73 17.98 -5.97
C ASP A 75 -13.06 17.21 -5.89
N ALA A 76 -14.14 17.85 -6.37
CA ALA A 76 -15.49 17.29 -6.33
C ALA A 76 -15.68 16.09 -7.27
N VAL A 77 -14.87 15.98 -8.34
CA VAL A 77 -14.96 14.93 -9.36
C VAL A 77 -13.58 14.35 -9.60
N GLN A 78 -13.43 13.07 -9.29
CA GLN A 78 -12.20 12.32 -9.57
C GLN A 78 -12.21 11.79 -11.01
N ARG A 79 -11.02 11.66 -11.61
CA ARG A 79 -10.90 11.27 -13.03
C ARG A 79 -10.01 10.05 -13.19
N ALA A 80 -10.47 9.09 -13.98
CA ALA A 80 -9.72 7.88 -14.32
C ALA A 80 -9.15 7.98 -15.75
N PRO A 81 -7.91 7.53 -15.99
CA PRO A 81 -7.32 7.51 -17.32
C PRO A 81 -7.91 6.33 -18.12
N LEU A 82 -8.80 6.63 -19.07
CA LEU A 82 -9.35 5.64 -19.99
C LEU A 82 -9.07 6.06 -21.43
N TRP A 83 -8.44 5.18 -22.20
CA TRP A 83 -8.12 5.39 -23.62
C TRP A 83 -7.41 6.72 -23.93
N GLY A 84 -6.56 7.18 -23.01
CA GLY A 84 -5.81 8.43 -23.14
C GLY A 84 -6.56 9.70 -22.67
N TYR A 85 -7.79 9.56 -22.15
CA TYR A 85 -8.60 10.68 -21.63
C TYR A 85 -8.90 10.51 -20.14
N GLY A 86 -8.96 11.64 -19.42
CA GLY A 86 -9.43 11.67 -18.03
C GLY A 86 -10.95 11.63 -17.96
N MET A 87 -11.52 10.45 -17.74
CA MET A 87 -12.96 10.22 -17.66
C MET A 87 -13.46 10.47 -16.23
N PRO A 88 -14.59 11.18 -16.04
CA PRO A 88 -15.18 11.36 -14.72
C PRO A 88 -15.57 9.99 -14.14
N VAL A 89 -15.21 9.80 -12.88
CA VAL A 89 -15.56 8.59 -12.14
C VAL A 89 -16.97 8.76 -11.59
N VAL A 90 -17.85 7.84 -11.94
CA VAL A 90 -19.27 7.86 -11.51
C VAL A 90 -19.38 7.42 -10.06
N GLN A 91 -18.47 6.56 -9.61
CA GLN A 91 -18.35 6.16 -8.22
C GLN A 91 -16.90 5.86 -7.86
N THR A 92 -16.28 6.74 -7.07
CA THR A 92 -15.00 6.41 -6.40
C THR A 92 -15.32 5.36 -5.36
N ARG A 93 -14.75 4.16 -5.53
CA ARG A 93 -15.08 3.03 -4.67
C ARG A 93 -14.13 2.98 -3.50
N LYS A 94 -12.82 3.08 -3.73
CA LYS A 94 -11.84 2.92 -2.65
C LYS A 94 -10.58 3.77 -2.80
N SER A 95 -10.00 4.18 -1.68
CA SER A 95 -8.63 4.70 -1.57
C SER A 95 -7.70 3.58 -1.05
N LEU A 96 -6.40 3.66 -1.32
CA LEU A 96 -5.39 2.71 -0.87
C LEU A 96 -4.71 3.26 0.37
N GLU A 97 -4.63 2.49 1.45
CA GLU A 97 -4.05 2.90 2.73
C GLU A 97 -2.89 2.00 3.17
N ASP A 98 -1.94 2.56 3.93
CA ASP A 98 -0.83 1.83 4.57
C ASP A 98 -1.19 1.42 6.00
N ASP A 99 -1.24 0.12 6.27
CA ASP A 99 -1.32 -0.45 7.63
C ASP A 99 0.07 -0.49 8.28
N SER A 100 0.53 0.69 8.66
CA SER A 100 1.75 0.89 9.45
C SER A 100 1.63 0.38 10.90
N THR A 101 0.42 -0.03 11.33
CA THR A 101 0.14 -0.51 12.70
C THR A 101 0.44 -1.99 12.93
N SER A 102 0.70 -2.78 11.89
CA SER A 102 1.01 -4.21 12.04
C SER A 102 2.38 -4.51 12.65
N THR A 103 3.24 -3.50 12.83
CA THR A 103 4.60 -3.61 13.36
C THR A 103 4.71 -3.71 14.90
N SER A 104 3.69 -4.19 15.61
CA SER A 104 3.71 -4.22 17.10
C SER A 104 3.68 -5.63 17.70
N SER A 105 2.99 -6.60 17.08
CA SER A 105 2.79 -7.90 17.73
C SER A 105 3.98 -8.86 17.63
N ALA A 106 4.83 -8.72 16.60
CA ALA A 106 6.01 -9.57 16.41
C ALA A 106 7.23 -9.07 17.22
N ASP A 107 7.41 -7.76 17.35
CA ASP A 107 8.53 -7.16 18.09
C ASP A 107 8.36 -7.30 19.62
N LEU A 108 7.12 -7.32 20.13
CA LEU A 108 6.81 -7.57 21.54
C LEU A 108 7.10 -9.00 22.00
N LEU A 109 7.14 -9.97 21.08
CA LEU A 109 7.45 -11.37 21.40
C LEU A 109 8.97 -11.65 21.42
N ILE A 110 9.78 -10.82 20.77
CA ILE A 110 11.24 -10.98 20.71
C ILE A 110 11.93 -10.21 21.85
N SER A 111 11.29 -9.17 22.41
CA SER A 111 11.83 -8.41 23.55
C SER A 111 11.59 -9.06 24.94
N ASN A 112 10.84 -10.17 25.02
CA ASN A 112 10.46 -10.84 26.27
C ASN A 112 10.97 -12.29 26.38
N GLN A 113 12.01 -12.66 25.63
CA GLN A 113 12.67 -13.98 25.68
C GLN A 113 14.14 -13.84 26.06
#